data_AF-A0A7C9EIE0-F1
#
_entry.id   AF-A0A7C9EIE0-F1
#
_cell.length_a   1.000
_cell.length_b   1.000
_cell.length_c   1.000
_cell.angle_alpha   90.00
_cell.angle_beta   90.00
_cell.angle_gamma   90.00
#
_symmetry.space_group_name_H-M   'P 1'
#
loop_
_entity.id
_entity.type
_entity.pdbx_description
1 polymer ?
#
loop_
_entity_poly.entity_id
_entity_poly.type
_entity_poly.pdbx_seq_one_letter_code
_entity_poly.pdbx_strand_id
1 'polypeptide(L)'
;RYALIDRKGRIQAEAKRKYPLYVSGESMDWVRSWKETLFLLLEDIPIDLRPLVASVSIDGTSATTLIIDSSTGEALCRPLLYNESCPDALPVVKSIAPPNHTV
;
A
#
# COMPACT_ATOMS: atom_id res chain seq x y z
N ARG A 1 -5.80 -8.31 -1.69
CA ARG A 1 -6.80 -9.04 -2.50
C ARG A 1 -6.46 -8.82 -3.96
N TYR A 2 -6.85 -9.71 -4.86
CA TYR A 2 -6.75 -9.49 -6.30
C TYR A 2 -8.01 -9.99 -6.99
N ALA A 3 -8.28 -9.46 -8.17
CA ALA A 3 -9.22 -10.02 -9.13
C ALA A 3 -8.55 -10.03 -10.51
N LEU A 4 -8.51 -11.19 -11.14
CA LEU A 4 -8.07 -11.37 -12.51
C LEU A 4 -9.29 -11.25 -13.42
N ILE A 5 -9.26 -10.31 -14.36
CA ILE A 5 -10.39 -10.03 -15.26
C ILE A 5 -10.00 -10.28 -16.72
N ASP A 6 -10.96 -10.73 -17.52
CA ASP A 6 -10.80 -10.82 -18.97
C ASP A 6 -11.14 -9.48 -19.67
N ARG A 7 -10.98 -9.44 -21.00
CA ARG A 7 -11.27 -8.24 -21.82
C ARG A 7 -12.74 -7.80 -21.79
N LYS A 8 -13.66 -8.66 -21.34
CA LYS A 8 -15.08 -8.35 -21.17
C LYS A 8 -15.39 -7.91 -19.73
N GLY A 9 -14.37 -7.77 -18.87
CA GLY A 9 -14.51 -7.41 -17.46
C GLY A 9 -14.99 -8.56 -16.57
N ARG A 10 -14.95 -9.82 -17.04
CA ARG A 10 -15.40 -10.97 -16.25
C ARG A 10 -14.27 -11.49 -15.37
N ILE A 11 -14.55 -11.69 -14.09
CA ILE A 11 -13.61 -12.28 -13.13
C ILE A 11 -13.34 -13.73 -13.53
N GLN A 12 -12.06 -14.05 -13.73
CA GLN A 12 -11.57 -15.41 -14.00
C GLN A 12 -11.03 -16.08 -12.74
N ALA A 13 -10.45 -15.30 -11.83
CA ALA A 13 -9.96 -15.74 -10.54
C ALA A 13 -9.92 -14.56 -9.56
N GLU A 14 -10.09 -14.82 -8.28
CA GLU A 14 -9.92 -13.83 -7.22
C GLU A 14 -9.42 -14.49 -5.94
N ALA A 15 -8.65 -13.75 -5.14
CA ALA A 15 -8.25 -14.21 -3.83
C ALA A 15 -7.98 -13.05 -2.87
N LYS A 16 -7.92 -13.40 -1.58
CA LYS A 16 -7.58 -12.47 -0.50
C LYS A 16 -6.63 -13.15 0.48
N ARG A 17 -5.50 -12.51 0.73
CA ARG A 17 -4.55 -12.87 1.78
C ARG A 17 -4.69 -11.91 2.96
N LYS A 18 -4.49 -12.45 4.16
CA LYS A 18 -4.27 -11.64 5.36
C LYS A 18 -2.82 -11.13 5.36
N TYR A 19 -2.59 -9.98 5.96
CA TYR A 19 -1.27 -9.43 6.16
C TYR A 19 -0.48 -10.30 7.17
N PRO A 20 0.70 -10.83 6.79
CA PRO A 20 1.59 -11.47 7.75
C PRO A 20 2.00 -10.48 8.83
N LEU A 21 2.03 -10.93 10.08
CA LEU A 21 2.40 -10.07 11.22
C LEU A 21 3.91 -10.10 11.42
N TYR A 22 4.56 -8.99 11.08
CA TYR A 22 5.98 -8.75 11.33
C TYR A 22 6.11 -7.61 12.31
N VAL A 23 6.72 -7.86 13.46
CA VAL A 23 6.95 -6.85 14.49
C VAL A 23 8.36 -6.29 14.31
N SER A 24 8.47 -4.96 14.30
CA SER A 24 9.74 -4.22 14.28
C SER A 24 9.72 -3.19 15.42
N GLY A 25 10.40 -3.52 16.52
CA GLY A 25 10.33 -2.77 17.77
C GLY A 25 8.91 -2.81 18.35
N GLU A 26 8.36 -1.63 18.65
CA GLU A 26 7.00 -1.46 19.21
C GLU A 26 5.90 -1.37 18.14
N SER A 27 6.25 -1.47 16.86
CA SER A 27 5.32 -1.26 15.76
C SER A 27 5.32 -2.41 14.74
N MET A 28 4.27 -2.43 13.92
CA MET A 28 4.14 -3.38 12.83
C MET A 28 4.99 -2.94 11.64
N ASP A 29 5.78 -3.85 11.07
CA ASP A 29 6.49 -3.65 9.80
C ASP A 29 5.52 -3.82 8.63
N TRP A 30 4.76 -2.74 8.39
CA TRP A 30 3.80 -2.68 7.31
C TRP A 30 4.45 -2.76 5.92
N VAL A 31 5.65 -2.21 5.75
CA VAL A 31 6.34 -2.22 4.44
C VAL A 31 6.62 -3.66 4.01
N ARG A 32 7.23 -4.45 4.91
CA ARG A 32 7.47 -5.86 4.66
C ARG A 32 6.16 -6.64 4.51
N SER A 33 5.20 -6.39 5.39
CA SER A 33 3.91 -7.10 5.37
C SER A 33 3.14 -6.89 4.07
N TRP A 34 3.08 -5.65 3.56
CA TRP A 34 2.42 -5.32 2.30
C TRP A 34 3.16 -5.90 1.10
N LYS A 35 4.49 -5.75 1.06
CA LYS A 35 5.33 -6.30 -0.01
C LYS A 35 5.15 -7.81 -0.12
N GLU A 36 5.26 -8.53 0.99
CA GLU A 36 5.08 -9.98 1.03
C GLU A 36 3.67 -10.37 0.58
N THR A 37 2.64 -9.69 1.10
CA THR A 37 1.26 -9.97 0.73
C THR A 37 1.01 -9.75 -0.77
N LEU A 38 1.64 -8.75 -1.39
CA LEU A 38 1.55 -8.54 -2.83
C LEU A 38 2.10 -9.74 -3.61
N PHE A 39 3.28 -10.24 -3.26
CA PHE A 39 3.87 -11.41 -3.93
C PHE A 39 3.06 -12.69 -3.69
N LEU A 40 2.58 -12.93 -2.46
CA LEU A 40 1.69 -14.05 -2.17
C LEU A 40 0.38 -14.01 -2.98
N LEU A 41 -0.18 -12.81 -3.21
CA LEU A 41 -1.36 -12.66 -4.08
C LEU A 41 -1.06 -12.96 -5.55
N LEU A 42 0.13 -12.63 -6.04
CA LEU A 42 0.55 -12.97 -7.40
C LEU A 42 0.79 -14.48 -7.56
N GLU A 43 1.31 -15.13 -6.51
CA GLU A 43 1.43 -16.59 -6.45
C GLU A 43 0.08 -17.30 -6.43
N ASP A 44 -0.97 -16.67 -5.90
CA ASP A 44 -2.33 -17.23 -5.93
C ASP A 44 -2.99 -17.21 -7.30
N ILE A 45 -2.39 -16.55 -8.31
CA ILE A 45 -2.93 -16.56 -9.68
C ILE A 45 -2.76 -17.98 -10.26
N PRO A 46 -3.82 -18.60 -10.84
CA PRO A 46 -3.72 -19.91 -11.49
C PRO A 46 -2.60 -19.96 -12.52
N ILE A 47 -1.77 -21.01 -12.45
CA ILE A 47 -0.51 -21.13 -13.21
C ILE A 47 -0.71 -21.04 -14.72
N ASP A 48 -1.82 -21.57 -15.21
CA ASP A 48 -2.26 -21.57 -16.60
C ASP A 48 -2.71 -20.18 -17.08
N LEU A 49 -3.14 -19.31 -16.17
CA LEU A 49 -3.58 -17.95 -16.47
C LEU A 49 -2.46 -16.90 -16.33
N ARG A 50 -1.40 -17.17 -15.53
CA ARG A 50 -0.30 -16.21 -15.32
C ARG A 50 0.33 -15.69 -16.61
N PRO A 51 0.62 -16.51 -17.65
CA PRO A 51 1.21 -16.01 -18.90
C PRO A 51 0.30 -15.08 -19.70
N LEU A 52 -1.00 -15.05 -19.37
CA LEU A 52 -2.00 -14.23 -20.06
C LEU A 52 -2.20 -12.85 -19.41
N VAL A 53 -1.56 -12.59 -18.25
CA VAL A 53 -1.64 -11.31 -17.55
C VAL A 53 -0.88 -10.26 -18.36
N ALA A 54 -1.64 -9.41 -19.06
CA ALA A 54 -1.08 -8.34 -19.89
C ALA A 54 -0.74 -7.05 -19.11
N SER A 55 -1.39 -6.85 -17.96
CA SER A 55 -1.24 -5.62 -17.17
C SER A 55 -1.69 -5.84 -15.73
N VAL A 56 -1.15 -5.05 -14.80
CA VAL A 56 -1.57 -5.01 -13.39
C VAL A 56 -2.01 -3.60 -13.05
N SER A 57 -3.15 -3.48 -12.38
CA SER A 57 -3.59 -2.25 -11.72
C SER A 57 -3.55 -2.45 -10.21
N ILE A 58 -3.13 -1.41 -9.48
CA ILE A 58 -3.01 -1.44 -8.02
C ILE A 58 -3.91 -0.36 -7.46
N ASP A 59 -4.85 -0.77 -6.62
CA ASP A 59 -5.72 0.10 -5.82
C ASP A 59 -5.24 0.07 -4.37
N GLY A 60 -4.76 1.22 -3.89
CA GLY A 60 -4.13 1.37 -2.58
C GLY A 60 -4.89 2.37 -1.71
N THR A 61 -4.74 2.23 -0.39
CA THR A 61 -5.34 3.17 0.56
C THR A 61 -4.73 4.56 0.40
N SER A 62 -5.57 5.57 0.19
CA SER A 62 -5.17 6.97 0.10
C SER A 62 -4.62 7.50 1.43
N ALA A 63 -3.88 8.62 1.38
CA ALA A 63 -3.36 9.33 2.56
C ALA A 63 -2.42 8.51 3.47
N THR A 64 -1.79 7.46 2.94
CA THR A 64 -0.66 6.78 3.59
C THR A 64 0.64 7.42 3.12
N THR A 65 1.51 7.80 4.05
CA THR A 65 2.81 8.40 3.73
C THR A 65 3.95 7.45 4.06
N LEU A 66 4.84 7.23 3.10
CA LEU A 66 6.08 6.48 3.26
C LEU A 66 7.26 7.39 2.94
N ILE A 67 8.20 7.51 3.87
CA ILE A 67 9.46 8.21 3.65
C ILE A 67 10.49 7.15 3.24
N ILE A 68 11.13 7.34 2.10
CA ILE A 68 12.10 6.40 1.53
C ILE A 68 13.45 7.06 1.30
N ASP A 69 14.50 6.25 1.37
CA ASP A 69 15.82 6.61 0.89
C ASP A 69 15.79 6.66 -0.65
N SER A 70 16.26 7.75 -1.25
CA SER A 70 16.20 7.91 -2.71
C SER A 70 17.18 7.01 -3.46
N SER A 71 18.24 6.54 -2.81
CA SER A 71 19.28 5.73 -3.44
C SER A 71 18.99 4.23 -3.34
N THR A 72 18.47 3.77 -2.19
CA THR A 72 18.17 2.35 -1.96
C THR A 72 16.69 2.01 -2.18
N GLY A 73 15.80 2.99 -2.07
CA GLY A 73 14.35 2.78 -2.06
C GLY A 73 13.83 2.17 -0.75
N GLU A 74 14.68 2.02 0.27
CA GLU A 74 14.29 1.48 1.57
C GLU A 74 13.51 2.50 2.39
N ALA A 75 12.59 2.03 3.23
CA ALA A 75 11.83 2.89 4.12
C ALA A 75 12.73 3.44 5.24
N LEU A 76 12.75 4.77 5.39
CA LEU A 76 13.53 5.43 6.46
C LEU A 76 12.82 5.38 7.82
N CYS A 77 11.51 5.20 7.83
CA CYS A 77 10.70 5.08 9.03
C CYS A 77 9.47 4.20 8.78
N ARG A 78 8.71 3.90 9.84
CA ARG A 78 7.40 3.27 9.68
C ARG A 78 6.49 4.14 8.80
N PRO A 79 5.60 3.54 8.00
CA PRO A 79 4.57 4.31 7.30
C PRO A 79 3.69 5.06 8.31
N LEU A 80 3.28 6.27 7.94
CA LEU A 80 2.19 6.98 8.60
C LEU A 80 0.90 6.58 7.92
N LEU A 81 0.05 5.84 8.62
CA LEU A 81 -1.22 5.38 8.09
C LEU A 81 -2.24 6.52 8.07
N TYR A 82 -3.19 6.42 7.13
CA TYR A 82 -4.27 7.40 6.92
C TYR A 82 -5.14 7.68 8.15
N ASN A 83 -5.15 6.77 9.13
CA ASN A 83 -5.92 6.88 10.37
C ASN A 83 -5.06 7.36 11.56
N GLU A 84 -3.80 7.72 11.31
CA GLU A 84 -2.93 8.34 12.31
C GLU A 84 -3.07 9.85 12.28
N SER A 85 -2.99 10.47 13.45
CA SER A 85 -3.06 11.92 13.60
C SER A 85 -1.74 12.48 14.11
N CYS A 86 -1.36 13.65 13.60
CA CYS A 86 -0.19 14.41 14.04
C CYS A 86 -0.64 15.77 14.59
N PRO A 87 -1.34 15.81 15.75
CA PRO A 87 -1.95 17.03 16.27
C PRO A 87 -0.91 18.14 16.54
N ASP A 88 0.29 17.76 16.99
CA ASP A 88 1.36 18.69 17.34
C ASP A 88 1.93 19.44 16.12
N ALA A 89 1.84 18.83 14.93
CA ALA A 89 2.30 19.45 13.68
C ALA A 89 1.27 20.43 13.09
N LEU A 90 -0.01 20.29 13.46
CA LEU A 90 -1.11 21.04 12.85
C LEU A 90 -0.96 22.57 12.95
N PRO A 91 -0.54 23.16 14.10
CA PRO A 91 -0.35 24.61 14.18
C PRO A 91 0.71 25.14 13.20
N VAL A 92 1.79 24.39 13.00
CA VAL A 92 2.88 24.76 12.08
C VAL A 92 2.42 24.64 10.64
N VAL A 93 1.67 23.58 10.29
CA VAL A 93 1.14 23.41 8.94
C VAL A 93 0.14 24.53 8.60
N LYS A 94 -0.73 24.90 9.55
CA LYS A 94 -1.68 26.01 9.38
C LYS A 94 -1.01 27.36 9.14
N SER A 95 0.12 27.63 9.78
CA SER A 95 0.80 28.93 9.66
C SER A 95 1.48 29.15 8.30
N ILE A 96 1.78 28.06 7.58
CA ILE A 96 2.40 28.10 6.24
C ILE A 96 1.42 27.82 5.11
N ALA A 97 0.18 27.43 5.42
CA ALA A 97 -0.83 27.11 4.42
C ALA A 97 -1.31 28.37 3.68
N PRO A 98 -1.63 28.28 2.38
CA PRO A 98 -2.23 29.38 1.65
C PRO A 98 -3.55 29.86 2.28
N PRO A 99 -3.96 31.13 2.06
CA PRO A 99 -5.26 31.61 2.50
C PRO A 99 -6.39 30.70 2.00
N ASN A 100 -7.37 30.40 2.88
CA ASN A 100 -8.52 29.52 2.62
C ASN A 100 -8.21 28.02 2.40
N HIS A 101 -6.99 27.56 2.71
CA HIS A 101 -6.69 26.13 2.70
C HIS A 101 -7.47 25.39 3.80
N THR A 102 -7.88 24.14 3.55
CA THR A 102 -8.72 23.34 4.46
C THR A 102 -7.96 22.67 5.61
N VAL A 103 -6.70 23.05 5.86
CA VAL A 103 -5.84 22.42 6.88
C VAL A 103 -5.90 23.20 8.18
#